data_AF-A0A1C6J9B1-F1
#
_entry.id   AF-A0A1C6J9B1-F1
#
_cell.length_a   1.000
_cell.length_b   1.000
_cell.length_c   1.000
_cell.angle_alpha   90.00
_cell.angle_beta   90.00
_cell.angle_gamma   90.00
#
_symmetry.space_group_name_H-M   'P 1'
#
loop_
_entity.id
_entity.type
_entity.pdbx_description
1 polymer ?
#
loop_
_entity_poly.entity_id
_entity_poly.type
_entity_poly.pdbx_seq_one_letter_code
_entity_poly.pdbx_strand_id
1 'polypeptide(L)'
;MKSTFEKMGGTYTLGADGIYYPNLVSTDEEPYYGKYGMIRKTYLKEHRPAIYSLYILEDRLVEHLNAVDDEAQERMDILVCQMMKRQGITEETKACDQMAWVGTVNNIRNAAEEIVLKELIYR
;
A
#
# COMPACT_ATOMS: atom_id res chain seq x y z
N MET A 1 -23.82 -30.46 21.51
CA MET A 1 -23.02 -30.59 20.27
C MET A 1 -22.49 -29.21 19.92
N LYS A 2 -21.18 -29.02 19.74
CA LYS A 2 -20.63 -27.69 19.39
C LYS A 2 -20.94 -27.33 17.95
N SER A 3 -21.28 -26.07 17.69
CA SER A 3 -21.51 -25.54 16.33
C SER A 3 -20.22 -25.51 15.52
N THR A 4 -20.33 -25.39 14.18
CA THR A 4 -19.15 -25.24 13.31
C THR A 4 -18.35 -23.99 13.65
N PHE A 5 -19.02 -22.90 14.04
CA PHE A 5 -18.37 -21.66 14.46
C PHE A 5 -17.56 -21.83 15.76
N GLU A 6 -18.12 -22.53 16.75
CA GLU A 6 -17.39 -22.83 18.00
C GLU A 6 -16.20 -23.77 17.77
N LYS A 7 -16.28 -24.67 16.78
CA LYS A 7 -15.16 -25.53 16.39
C LYS A 7 -14.02 -24.74 15.72
N MET A 8 -14.33 -23.62 15.06
CA MET A 8 -13.34 -22.70 14.48
C MET A 8 -12.83 -21.65 15.47
N GLY A 9 -13.16 -21.76 16.77
CA GLY A 9 -12.70 -20.84 17.82
C GLY A 9 -13.60 -19.62 18.03
N GLY A 10 -14.71 -19.50 17.30
CA GLY A 10 -15.72 -18.46 17.53
C GLY A 10 -16.46 -18.65 18.85
N THR A 11 -16.93 -17.56 19.45
CA THR A 11 -17.70 -17.57 20.71
C THR A 11 -19.03 -16.85 20.54
N TYR A 12 -19.99 -17.11 21.43
CA TYR A 12 -21.29 -16.45 21.41
C TYR A 12 -21.52 -15.68 22.71
N THR A 13 -22.29 -14.59 22.62
CA THR A 13 -22.82 -13.86 23.78
C THR A 13 -24.35 -13.98 23.80
N LEU A 14 -24.92 -14.29 24.97
CA LEU A 14 -26.36 -14.38 25.15
C LEU A 14 -26.95 -12.97 25.26
N GLY A 15 -27.83 -12.62 24.32
CA GLY A 15 -28.59 -11.39 24.32
C GLY A 15 -29.69 -11.38 25.38
N ALA A 16 -30.15 -10.18 25.76
CA ALA A 16 -31.24 -9.99 26.71
C ALA A 16 -32.60 -10.52 26.21
N ASP A 17 -32.71 -10.73 24.90
CA ASP A 17 -33.83 -11.37 24.20
C ASP A 17 -33.78 -12.92 24.26
N GLY A 18 -32.75 -13.49 24.87
CA GLY A 18 -32.54 -14.94 24.96
C GLY A 18 -31.92 -15.55 23.71
N ILE A 19 -31.44 -14.74 22.76
CA ILE A 19 -30.81 -15.21 21.51
C ILE A 19 -29.28 -15.16 21.65
N TYR A 20 -28.58 -16.18 21.16
CA TYR A 20 -27.12 -16.19 21.11
C TYR A 20 -26.60 -15.46 19.86
N TYR A 21 -25.79 -14.42 20.07
CA TYR A 21 -25.15 -13.65 19.02
C TYR A 21 -23.67 -14.02 18.89
N PRO A 22 -23.14 -14.23 17.68
CA PRO A 22 -21.72 -14.54 17.50
C PRO A 22 -20.87 -13.31 17.85
N ASN A 23 -19.79 -13.54 18.61
CA ASN A 23 -18.76 -12.56 18.87
C ASN A 23 -17.85 -12.51 17.64
N LEU A 24 -18.00 -11.47 16.84
CA LEU A 24 -17.19 -11.21 15.67
C LEU A 24 -15.97 -10.38 16.08
N VAL A 25 -14.77 -10.87 15.77
CA VAL A 25 -13.52 -10.13 15.93
C VAL A 25 -12.98 -9.90 14.52
N SER A 26 -12.71 -8.63 14.19
CA SER A 26 -12.04 -8.28 12.94
C SER A 26 -10.59 -8.74 13.03
N THR A 27 -10.15 -9.50 12.03
CA THR A 27 -8.75 -9.89 11.85
C THR A 27 -8.03 -8.96 10.87
N ASP A 28 -8.76 -7.98 10.35
CA ASP A 28 -8.34 -7.06 9.31
C ASP A 28 -7.12 -6.27 9.79
N GLU A 29 -6.11 -6.18 8.93
CA GLU A 29 -4.95 -5.35 9.16
C GLU A 29 -5.33 -3.87 9.15
N GLU A 30 -4.72 -3.06 10.02
CA GLU A 30 -5.02 -1.64 10.07
C GLU A 30 -4.42 -0.92 8.84
N PRO A 31 -5.20 -0.13 8.09
CA PRO A 31 -4.72 0.51 6.88
C PRO A 31 -3.77 1.67 7.19
N TYR A 32 -2.53 1.55 6.74
CA TYR A 32 -1.52 2.63 6.83
C TYR A 32 -0.92 3.02 5.47
N TYR A 33 -1.33 2.34 4.39
CA TYR A 33 -0.89 2.64 3.03
C TYR A 33 -1.14 4.10 2.62
N GLY A 34 -0.11 4.74 2.05
CA GLY A 34 -0.13 6.12 1.61
C GLY A 34 -0.51 6.28 0.13
N LYS A 35 0.25 7.13 -0.57
CA LYS A 35 -0.01 7.55 -1.95
C LYS A 35 -0.08 6.35 -2.90
N TYR A 36 0.91 5.45 -2.86
CA TYR A 36 1.04 4.36 -3.83
C TYR A 36 -0.01 3.28 -3.59
N GLY A 37 -0.32 2.96 -2.34
CA GLY A 37 -1.43 2.07 -2.00
C GLY A 37 -2.77 2.62 -2.49
N MET A 38 -3.02 3.91 -2.35
CA MET A 38 -4.25 4.52 -2.90
C MET A 38 -4.33 4.42 -4.43
N ILE A 39 -3.23 4.66 -5.14
CA ILE A 39 -3.20 4.50 -6.60
C ILE A 39 -3.42 3.03 -6.98
N ARG A 40 -2.77 2.08 -6.30
CA ARG A 40 -2.96 0.63 -6.54
C ARG A 40 -4.41 0.22 -6.31
N LYS A 41 -5.04 0.71 -5.25
CA LYS A 41 -6.46 0.44 -4.95
C LYS A 41 -7.37 0.90 -6.08
N THR A 42 -7.18 2.13 -6.56
CA THR A 42 -7.95 2.68 -7.69
C THR A 42 -7.73 1.86 -8.95
N TYR A 43 -6.47 1.54 -9.27
CA TYR A 43 -6.13 0.71 -10.42
C TYR A 43 -6.78 -0.68 -10.36
N LEU A 44 -6.71 -1.36 -9.20
CA LEU A 44 -7.34 -2.67 -9.01
C LEU A 44 -8.85 -2.58 -9.22
N LYS A 45 -9.50 -1.55 -8.66
CA LYS A 45 -10.95 -1.37 -8.79
C LYS A 45 -11.38 -1.09 -10.23
N GLU A 46 -10.65 -0.25 -10.96
CA GLU A 46 -11.04 0.20 -12.30
C GLU A 46 -10.61 -0.76 -13.41
N HIS A 47 -9.41 -1.35 -13.29
CA HIS A 47 -8.80 -2.15 -14.36
C HIS A 47 -8.71 -3.64 -14.04
N ARG A 48 -8.79 -4.05 -12.76
CA ARG A 48 -8.70 -5.46 -12.33
C ARG A 48 -9.80 -5.86 -11.33
N PRO A 49 -11.09 -5.60 -11.63
CA PRO A 49 -12.18 -5.75 -10.67
C PRO A 49 -12.28 -7.15 -10.06
N ALA A 50 -11.96 -8.20 -10.83
CA ALA A 50 -11.96 -9.57 -10.32
C ALA A 50 -10.93 -9.79 -9.19
N ILE A 51 -9.71 -9.24 -9.33
CA ILE A 51 -8.67 -9.33 -8.31
C ILE A 51 -9.05 -8.47 -7.11
N TYR A 52 -9.58 -7.27 -7.35
CA TYR A 52 -10.06 -6.40 -6.28
C TYR A 52 -11.14 -7.06 -5.42
N SER A 53 -12.13 -7.69 -6.06
CA SER A 53 -13.17 -8.45 -5.36
C SER A 53 -12.61 -9.65 -4.61
N LEU A 54 -11.65 -10.38 -5.19
CA LEU A 54 -11.00 -11.49 -4.53
C LEU A 54 -10.31 -11.05 -3.23
N TYR A 55 -9.51 -9.97 -3.26
CA TYR A 55 -8.84 -9.47 -2.06
C TYR A 55 -9.80 -8.97 -0.98
N ILE A 56 -10.96 -8.43 -1.35
CA ILE A 56 -12.00 -8.09 -0.38
C ILE A 56 -12.59 -9.35 0.25
N LEU A 57 -12.91 -10.36 -0.55
CA LEU A 57 -13.50 -11.60 -0.07
C LEU A 57 -12.54 -12.41 0.82
N GLU A 58 -11.25 -12.33 0.53
CA GLU A 58 -10.19 -12.96 1.34
C GLU A 58 -9.76 -12.12 2.55
N ASP A 59 -10.30 -10.91 2.72
CA ASP A 59 -9.88 -9.95 3.76
C ASP A 59 -8.38 -9.56 3.70
N ARG A 60 -7.81 -9.57 2.48
CA ARG A 60 -6.38 -9.32 2.23
C ARG A 60 -6.10 -8.03 1.48
N LEU A 61 -7.15 -7.24 1.23
CA LEU A 61 -7.00 -5.99 0.48
C LEU A 61 -6.09 -5.01 1.24
N VAL A 62 -6.28 -4.85 2.54
CA VAL A 62 -5.49 -3.88 3.31
C VAL A 62 -4.02 -4.31 3.39
N GLU A 63 -3.76 -5.57 3.78
CA GLU A 63 -2.43 -6.19 3.77
C GLU A 63 -1.72 -5.95 2.43
N HIS A 64 -2.39 -6.24 1.30
CA HIS A 64 -1.82 -6.05 -0.03
C HIS A 64 -1.45 -4.58 -0.32
N LEU A 65 -2.33 -3.64 0.05
CA LEU A 65 -2.10 -2.22 -0.22
C LEU A 65 -0.99 -1.65 0.66
N ASN A 66 -0.90 -2.08 1.91
CA ASN A 66 0.20 -1.77 2.83
C ASN A 66 1.53 -2.24 2.23
N ALA A 67 1.62 -3.52 1.86
CA ALA A 67 2.83 -4.10 1.28
C ALA A 67 3.27 -3.41 -0.03
N VAL A 68 2.32 -3.09 -0.93
CA VAL A 68 2.65 -2.40 -2.19
C VAL A 68 3.11 -0.97 -1.95
N ASP A 69 2.54 -0.27 -0.96
CA ASP A 69 2.97 1.09 -0.63
C ASP A 69 4.39 1.09 -0.05
N ASP A 70 4.67 0.17 0.88
CA ASP A 70 6.01 0.01 1.47
C ASP A 70 7.07 -0.32 0.40
N GLU A 71 6.78 -1.30 -0.47
CA GLU A 71 7.67 -1.68 -1.59
C GLU A 71 7.91 -0.50 -2.54
N ALA A 72 6.87 0.29 -2.83
CA ALA A 72 6.96 1.44 -3.71
C ALA A 72 7.78 2.60 -3.10
N GLN A 73 7.64 2.84 -1.79
CA GLN A 73 8.44 3.83 -1.07
C GLN A 73 9.92 3.45 -1.06
N GLU A 74 10.24 2.19 -0.70
CA GLU A 74 11.62 1.70 -0.72
C GLU A 74 12.23 1.80 -2.12
N ARG A 75 11.49 1.37 -3.15
CA ARG A 75 11.94 1.42 -4.54
C ARG A 75 12.19 2.86 -5.01
N MET A 76 11.34 3.80 -4.61
CA MET A 76 11.49 5.22 -4.90
C MET A 76 12.79 5.76 -4.31
N ASP A 77 13.05 5.49 -3.03
CA ASP A 77 14.26 5.97 -2.35
C ASP A 77 15.54 5.42 -2.99
N ILE A 78 15.54 4.14 -3.34
CA ILE A 78 16.66 3.49 -4.05
C ILE A 78 16.89 4.16 -5.41
N LEU A 79 15.85 4.34 -6.22
CA LEU A 79 15.96 4.93 -7.55
C LEU A 79 16.45 6.38 -7.51
N VAL A 80 15.88 7.19 -6.62
CA VAL A 80 16.29 8.59 -6.44
C VAL A 80 17.76 8.65 -6.02
N CYS A 81 18.18 7.85 -5.03
CA CYS A 81 19.57 7.80 -4.59
C CYS A 81 20.53 7.40 -5.72
N GLN A 82 20.18 6.38 -6.51
CA GLN A 82 20.99 5.92 -7.63
C GLN A 82 21.11 6.99 -8.72
N MET A 83 20.01 7.64 -9.07
CA MET A 83 19.96 8.69 -10.10
C MET A 83 20.72 9.95 -9.66
N MET A 84 20.57 10.37 -8.39
CA MET A 84 21.33 11.51 -7.85
C MET A 84 22.83 11.26 -7.88
N LYS A 85 23.28 10.06 -7.46
CA LYS A 85 24.69 9.65 -7.56
C LYS A 85 25.20 9.65 -9.00
N ARG A 86 24.40 9.15 -9.95
CA ARG A 86 24.77 9.09 -11.37
C ARG A 86 24.88 10.48 -12.00
N GLN A 87 24.05 11.42 -11.60
CA GLN A 87 24.06 12.80 -12.11
C GLN A 87 25.03 13.71 -11.34
N GLY A 88 25.70 13.21 -10.30
CA GLY A 88 26.64 13.99 -9.50
C GLY A 88 25.97 15.14 -8.73
N ILE A 89 24.69 15.00 -8.38
CA ILE A 89 23.97 16.02 -7.62
C ILE A 89 24.39 15.92 -6.16
N THR A 90 25.04 16.97 -5.67
CA THR A 90 25.56 17.04 -4.31
C THR A 90 25.08 18.31 -3.59
N GLU A 91 25.27 18.41 -2.29
CA GLU A 91 24.90 19.62 -1.53
C GLU A 91 25.70 20.86 -2.00
N GLU A 92 26.86 20.68 -2.62
CA GLU A 92 27.63 21.78 -3.22
C GLU A 92 26.90 22.38 -4.43
N THR A 93 26.24 21.56 -5.26
CA THR A 93 25.39 22.09 -6.36
C THR A 93 24.19 22.87 -5.85
N LYS A 94 23.62 22.47 -4.71
CA LYS A 94 22.51 23.18 -4.06
C LYS A 94 22.91 24.55 -3.52
N ALA A 95 24.14 24.66 -2.99
CA ALA A 95 24.69 25.93 -2.50
C ALA A 95 25.02 26.91 -3.63
N CYS A 96 25.36 26.40 -4.82
CA CYS A 96 25.71 27.23 -5.98
C CYS A 96 24.47 27.71 -6.75
N ASP A 97 23.51 26.82 -7.03
CA ASP A 97 22.25 27.15 -7.70
C ASP A 97 21.10 26.29 -7.17
N GLN A 98 20.39 26.84 -6.19
CA GLN A 98 19.28 26.17 -5.53
C GLN A 98 18.12 25.87 -6.49
N MET A 99 17.85 26.74 -7.48
CA MET A 99 16.71 26.54 -8.39
C MET A 99 17.02 25.46 -9.43
N ALA A 100 18.23 25.45 -9.99
CA ALA A 100 18.68 24.37 -10.86
C ALA A 100 18.71 23.03 -10.11
N TRP A 101 19.14 23.02 -8.85
CA TRP A 101 19.13 21.83 -8.01
C TRP A 101 17.72 21.28 -7.80
N VAL A 102 16.76 22.13 -7.40
CA VAL A 102 15.35 21.72 -7.21
C VAL A 102 14.78 21.18 -8.52
N GLY A 103 15.02 21.84 -9.65
CA GLY A 103 14.56 21.37 -10.96
C GLY A 103 15.11 20.00 -11.32
N THR A 104 16.40 19.77 -11.09
CA THR A 104 17.05 18.50 -11.42
C THR A 104 16.58 17.37 -10.51
N VAL A 105 16.47 17.61 -9.20
CA VAL A 105 15.96 16.62 -8.24
C VAL A 105 14.49 16.30 -8.52
N ASN A 106 13.66 17.27 -8.89
CA ASN A 106 12.29 17.02 -9.30
C ASN A 106 12.22 16.13 -10.55
N ASN A 107 13.07 16.38 -11.55
CA ASN A 107 13.13 15.54 -12.74
C ASN A 107 13.53 14.09 -12.40
N ILE A 108 14.49 13.91 -11.48
CA ILE A 108 14.88 12.58 -10.99
C ILE A 108 13.70 11.91 -10.28
N ARG A 109 13.02 12.62 -9.37
CA ARG A 109 11.87 12.07 -8.65
C ARG A 109 10.76 11.67 -9.63
N ASN A 110 10.44 12.49 -10.61
CA ASN A 110 9.44 12.16 -11.63
C ASN A 110 9.82 10.91 -12.42
N ALA A 111 11.08 10.80 -12.87
CA ALA A 111 11.55 9.63 -13.59
C ALA A 111 11.53 8.36 -12.73
N ALA A 112 11.92 8.46 -11.46
CA ALA A 112 11.83 7.35 -10.51
C ALA A 112 10.37 6.94 -10.25
N GLU A 113 9.47 7.90 -10.08
CA GLU A 113 8.05 7.65 -9.88
C GLU A 113 7.42 6.93 -11.08
N GLU A 114 7.71 7.35 -12.31
CA GLU A 114 7.22 6.64 -13.51
C GLU A 114 7.63 5.16 -13.54
N ILE A 115 8.86 4.85 -13.11
CA ILE A 115 9.35 3.48 -13.00
C ILE A 115 8.56 2.71 -11.94
N VAL A 116 8.42 3.27 -10.74
CA VAL A 116 7.69 2.65 -9.61
C VAL A 116 6.24 2.36 -9.99
N LEU A 117 5.54 3.35 -10.58
CA LEU A 117 4.15 3.20 -11.01
C LEU A 117 4.00 2.02 -11.99
N LYS A 118 4.93 1.90 -12.94
CA LYS A 118 4.90 0.85 -13.96
C LYS A 118 5.26 -0.53 -13.41
N GLU A 119 6.27 -0.61 -12.53
CA GLU A 119 6.77 -1.88 -12.00
C GLU A 119 5.84 -2.50 -10.95
N LEU A 120 5.23 -1.66 -10.09
CA LEU A 120 4.54 -2.13 -8.88
C LEU A 120 3.03 -1.86 -8.90
N ILE A 121 2.60 -0.73 -9.47
CA ILE A 121 1.21 -0.26 -9.33
C ILE A 121 0.32 -0.69 -10.48
N TYR A 122 0.79 -0.60 -11.72
CA TYR A 122 -0.04 -0.83 -12.91
C TYR A 122 0.12 -2.22 -13.56
N ARG A 123 0.66 -3.18 -12.82
CA ARG A 123 0.72 -4.59 -13.23
C ARG A 123 -0.59 -5.34 -13.00
#